data_AF-A0A1F4DKF2-F1
#
_entry.id   AF-A0A1F4DKF2-F1
#
_cell.length_a   1.000
_cell.length_b   1.000
_cell.length_c   1.000
_cell.angle_alpha   90.00
_cell.angle_beta   90.00
_cell.angle_gamma   90.00
#
_symmetry.space_group_name_H-M   'P 1'
#
loop_
_entity.id
_entity.type
_entity.pdbx_description
1 polymer ?
#
loop_
_entity_poly.entity_id
_entity_poly.type
_entity_poly.pdbx_seq_one_letter_code
_entity_poly.pdbx_strand_id
1 'polypeptide(L)'
;MRVRVQDKTLRGDYFDARLRESLSIGVCPACRELIDSENDYFSFLLVETYRVRKIQEEIAAALGFCMKHGARLKQFAEKPYQITFLSSALVHDILDQLRTFVRNGRGKRRSALIMPHPCPACKLGEGVAATKISVLGKLLQQPDDAVLYGHPGLLCFPHFQSLLPYLGPALFERLLTMHQRTLERTKDALDTMPTTSATYPSLDASWRITETLRAALTAAAGSEEGLPVWPALETPDGKRVQRNPVNEFAADLKRDDICPICLEIRRAWREWMTWLEGATAQNEILEDVLPTCTDHVWAGARVSNPRCAVAIARNVVEIELGRIHFGQALMSEARSTGRQRLSERLQSWFRGAHYRLAMARGGVALPIPCPVCRRLDAARDRVLELLFALLQEHRHRIAFENGYGLCLKHLSRALALQPPQTIQRILIECESAKLSRLEWELEEALHKWTWPARAEAQGTEQTAWRQAVSRLSGSFKATDLPQLS
;
A
#
# COMPACT_ATOMS: atom_id res chain seq x y z
N MET A 1 -16.02 7.97 36.65
CA MET A 1 -14.94 7.47 37.53
C MET A 1 -13.63 7.57 36.75
N ARG A 2 -12.75 8.53 37.09
CA ARG A 2 -11.50 8.83 36.35
C ARG A 2 -10.39 7.90 36.84
N VAL A 3 -9.98 6.94 36.02
CA VAL A 3 -8.72 6.19 36.22
C VAL A 3 -7.59 7.10 35.73
N ARG A 4 -6.77 7.62 36.65
CA ARG A 4 -5.67 8.55 36.36
C ARG A 4 -4.34 7.94 36.85
N VAL A 5 -3.39 7.81 35.91
CA VAL A 5 -1.93 7.95 36.08
C VAL A 5 -1.13 6.85 36.83
N GLN A 6 -1.41 5.56 36.64
CA GLN A 6 -0.41 4.49 36.92
C GLN A 6 0.00 3.67 35.67
N ASP A 7 -0.61 3.95 34.52
CA ASP A 7 -0.50 3.12 33.31
C ASP A 7 0.67 3.51 32.38
N LYS A 8 1.27 4.71 32.54
CA LYS A 8 2.28 5.20 31.58
C LYS A 8 3.67 4.54 31.71
N THR A 9 4.08 4.16 32.92
CA THR A 9 5.38 3.52 33.17
C THR A 9 5.34 2.06 32.76
N LEU A 10 4.31 1.32 33.17
CA LEU A 10 4.08 -0.09 32.78
C LEU A 10 3.98 -0.26 31.26
N ARG A 11 3.30 0.67 30.58
CA ARG A 11 3.19 0.64 29.12
C ARG A 11 4.53 0.97 28.43
N GLY A 12 5.37 1.82 29.03
CA GLY A 12 6.73 2.09 28.56
C GLY A 12 7.62 0.85 28.67
N ASP A 13 7.64 0.22 29.84
CA ASP A 13 8.47 -0.96 30.11
C ASP A 13 8.08 -2.16 29.21
N TYR A 14 6.78 -2.34 28.94
CA TYR A 14 6.31 -3.36 28.00
C TYR A 14 6.78 -3.11 26.56
N PHE A 15 6.76 -1.86 26.09
CA PHE A 15 7.19 -1.54 24.74
C PHE A 15 8.70 -1.70 24.56
N ASP A 16 9.49 -1.31 25.56
CA ASP A 16 10.94 -1.48 25.52
C ASP A 16 11.30 -2.98 25.48
N ALA A 17 10.62 -3.82 26.27
CA ALA A 17 10.78 -5.27 26.22
C ALA A 17 10.45 -5.86 24.84
N ARG A 18 9.33 -5.44 24.21
CA ARG A 18 8.92 -5.93 22.88
C ARG A 18 9.86 -5.48 21.75
N LEU A 19 10.41 -4.27 21.84
CA LEU A 19 11.43 -3.78 20.91
C LEU A 19 12.70 -4.64 21.01
N ARG A 20 13.18 -4.88 22.24
CA ARG A 20 14.36 -5.73 22.49
C ARG A 20 14.14 -7.17 22.04
N GLU A 21 12.96 -7.74 22.31
CA GLU A 21 12.58 -9.07 21.84
C GLU A 21 12.68 -9.15 20.31
N SER A 22 12.08 -8.19 19.59
CA SER A 22 12.08 -8.19 18.12
C SER A 22 13.49 -8.13 17.54
N LEU A 23 14.36 -7.29 18.11
CA LEU A 23 15.77 -7.22 17.74
C LEU A 23 16.49 -8.55 18.03
N SER A 24 16.20 -9.19 19.16
CA SER A 24 16.84 -10.46 19.56
C SER A 24 16.49 -11.64 18.63
N ILE A 25 15.32 -11.62 17.98
CA ILE A 25 14.88 -12.66 17.04
C ILE A 25 15.11 -12.29 15.57
N GLY A 26 15.78 -11.17 15.29
CA GLY A 26 16.17 -10.80 13.92
C GLY A 26 15.07 -10.10 13.11
N VAL A 27 13.99 -9.65 13.74
CA VAL A 27 12.84 -9.04 13.06
C VAL A 27 12.86 -7.52 13.24
N CYS A 28 12.50 -6.78 12.19
CA CYS A 28 12.34 -5.34 12.27
C CYS A 28 11.20 -5.00 13.26
N PRO A 29 11.49 -4.36 14.42
CA PRO A 29 10.47 -4.06 15.43
C PRO A 29 9.34 -3.17 14.91
N ALA A 30 9.65 -2.24 14.01
CA ALA A 30 8.64 -1.33 13.43
C ALA A 30 7.71 -2.07 12.46
N CYS A 31 8.22 -3.02 11.65
CA CYS A 31 7.36 -3.85 10.81
C CYS A 31 6.40 -4.69 11.67
N ARG A 32 6.93 -5.37 12.69
CA ARG A 32 6.12 -6.22 13.59
C ARG A 32 5.00 -5.42 14.25
N GLU A 33 5.34 -4.27 14.83
CA GLU A 33 4.34 -3.43 15.50
C GLU A 33 3.32 -2.83 14.51
N LEU A 34 3.71 -2.53 13.27
CA LEU A 34 2.75 -2.12 12.23
C LEU A 34 1.72 -3.22 11.96
N ILE A 35 2.19 -4.46 11.75
CA ILE A 35 1.34 -5.62 11.50
C ILE A 35 0.40 -5.85 12.69
N ASP A 36 0.94 -5.83 13.90
CA ASP A 36 0.16 -6.03 15.13
C ASP A 36 -0.89 -4.94 15.30
N SER A 37 -0.53 -3.67 15.07
CA SER A 37 -1.47 -2.56 15.15
C SER A 37 -2.56 -2.58 14.08
N GLU A 38 -2.24 -3.10 12.88
CA GLU A 38 -3.22 -3.30 11.82
C GLU A 38 -4.22 -4.40 12.22
N ASN A 39 -3.74 -5.51 12.79
CA ASN A 39 -4.59 -6.59 13.31
C ASN A 39 -5.49 -6.09 14.44
N ASP A 40 -4.91 -5.40 15.42
CA ASP A 40 -5.65 -4.81 16.55
C ASP A 40 -6.72 -3.82 16.06
N TYR A 41 -6.41 -3.02 15.04
CA TYR A 41 -7.35 -2.09 14.45
C TYR A 41 -8.58 -2.79 13.89
N PHE A 42 -8.42 -3.84 13.08
CA PHE A 42 -9.56 -4.54 12.47
C PHE A 42 -10.35 -5.36 13.49
N SER A 43 -9.65 -6.02 14.42
CA SER A 43 -10.31 -6.73 15.54
C SER A 43 -11.15 -5.77 16.37
N PHE A 44 -10.59 -4.63 16.80
CA PHE A 44 -11.32 -3.63 17.57
C PHE A 44 -12.43 -2.98 16.75
N LEU A 45 -12.20 -2.69 15.47
CA LEU A 45 -13.20 -2.14 14.57
C LEU A 45 -14.44 -3.04 14.51
N LEU A 46 -14.26 -4.33 14.21
CA LEU A 46 -15.38 -5.24 13.99
C LEU A 46 -16.07 -5.68 15.28
N VAL A 47 -15.33 -5.77 16.40
CA VAL A 47 -15.90 -6.18 17.69
C VAL A 47 -16.57 -5.00 18.40
N GLU A 48 -15.90 -3.85 18.49
CA GLU A 48 -16.28 -2.78 19.42
C GLU A 48 -16.82 -1.52 18.72
N THR A 49 -16.25 -1.12 17.57
CA THR A 49 -16.48 0.24 17.06
C THR A 49 -17.18 0.37 15.71
N TYR A 50 -17.56 -0.72 15.03
CA TYR A 50 -18.20 -0.65 13.71
C TYR A 50 -19.56 0.08 13.73
N ARG A 51 -20.18 0.22 14.91
CA ARG A 51 -21.43 0.99 15.13
C ARG A 51 -21.19 2.44 15.57
N VAL A 52 -19.96 2.83 15.83
CA VAL A 52 -19.64 4.18 16.31
C VAL A 52 -19.70 5.15 15.13
N ARG A 53 -20.67 6.06 15.17
CA ARG A 53 -20.96 7.00 14.07
C ARG A 53 -19.73 7.78 13.60
N LYS A 54 -18.93 8.29 14.53
CA LYS A 54 -17.70 9.03 14.20
C LYS A 54 -16.70 8.20 13.38
N ILE A 55 -16.56 6.91 13.69
CA ILE A 55 -15.67 6.00 12.95
C ILE A 55 -16.23 5.73 11.54
N GLN A 56 -17.54 5.56 11.42
CA GLN A 56 -18.20 5.41 10.12
C GLN A 56 -18.00 6.67 9.25
N GLU A 57 -18.18 7.87 9.82
CA GLU A 57 -17.95 9.13 9.11
C GLU A 57 -16.50 9.28 8.64
N GLU A 58 -15.53 8.92 9.49
CA GLU A 58 -14.10 8.95 9.13
C GLU A 58 -13.80 7.98 7.97
N ILE A 59 -14.39 6.78 7.98
CA ILE A 59 -14.23 5.80 6.89
C ILE A 59 -14.98 6.27 5.63
N ALA A 60 -16.19 6.84 5.75
CA ALA A 60 -16.98 7.34 4.63
C ALA A 60 -16.30 8.54 3.95
N ALA A 61 -15.68 9.43 4.73
CA ALA A 61 -14.90 10.55 4.22
C ALA A 61 -13.62 10.11 3.48
N ALA A 62 -13.13 8.90 3.75
CA ALA A 62 -12.08 8.24 2.98
C ALA A 62 -12.61 7.44 1.77
N LEU A 63 -13.93 7.39 1.58
CA LEU A 63 -14.64 6.52 0.63
C LEU A 63 -14.35 5.03 0.88
N GLY A 64 -14.31 4.61 2.14
CA GLY A 64 -13.90 3.28 2.55
C GLY A 64 -12.38 3.08 2.66
N PHE A 65 -11.97 1.84 2.87
CA PHE A 65 -10.55 1.48 2.98
C PHE A 65 -9.82 1.53 1.63
N CYS A 66 -8.48 1.55 1.65
CA CYS A 66 -7.68 1.34 0.43
C CYS A 66 -7.75 -0.13 0.00
N MET A 67 -7.27 -0.46 -1.21
CA MET A 67 -7.26 -1.85 -1.72
C MET A 67 -6.68 -2.85 -0.70
N LYS A 68 -5.50 -2.54 -0.12
CA LYS A 68 -4.85 -3.34 0.93
C LYS A 68 -5.79 -3.57 2.12
N HIS A 69 -6.27 -2.49 2.73
CA HIS A 69 -7.03 -2.54 3.97
C HIS A 69 -8.48 -3.04 3.78
N GLY A 70 -9.04 -2.89 2.58
CA GLY A 70 -10.29 -3.55 2.18
C GLY A 70 -10.12 -5.07 2.01
N ALA A 71 -8.95 -5.53 1.56
CA ALA A 71 -8.57 -6.95 1.58
C ALA A 71 -8.51 -7.45 3.03
N ARG A 72 -7.82 -6.70 3.90
CA ARG A 72 -7.62 -7.06 5.30
C ARG A 72 -8.93 -7.12 6.08
N LEU A 73 -9.83 -6.14 5.90
CA LEU A 73 -11.16 -6.12 6.51
C LEU A 73 -11.92 -7.45 6.32
N LYS A 74 -11.79 -8.06 5.13
CA LYS A 74 -12.45 -9.34 4.80
C LYS A 74 -11.88 -10.51 5.59
N GLN A 75 -10.58 -10.50 5.87
CA GLN A 75 -9.91 -11.58 6.60
C GLN A 75 -10.29 -11.60 8.09
N PHE A 76 -10.65 -10.45 8.64
CA PHE A 76 -11.06 -10.29 10.05
C PHE A 76 -12.55 -10.44 10.28
N ALA A 77 -13.36 -10.48 9.23
CA ALA A 77 -14.80 -10.64 9.39
C ALA A 77 -15.17 -12.10 9.63
N GLU A 78 -15.25 -12.45 10.91
CA GLU A 78 -15.80 -13.72 11.36
C GLU A 78 -17.29 -13.84 11.04
N LYS A 79 -18.02 -12.70 11.05
CA LYS A 79 -19.46 -12.65 10.82
C LYS A 79 -19.80 -11.66 9.70
N PRO A 80 -20.49 -12.10 8.62
CA PRO A 80 -20.95 -11.21 7.56
C PRO A 80 -21.73 -9.98 8.08
N TYR A 81 -22.46 -10.13 9.19
CA TYR A 81 -23.23 -9.08 9.85
C TYR A 81 -22.46 -7.78 10.09
N GLN A 82 -21.25 -7.85 10.64
CA GLN A 82 -20.49 -6.65 11.02
C GLN A 82 -20.09 -5.83 9.78
N ILE A 83 -19.62 -6.52 8.72
CA ILE A 83 -19.27 -5.84 7.46
C ILE A 83 -20.52 -5.28 6.78
N THR A 84 -21.63 -6.01 6.72
CA THR A 84 -22.86 -5.50 6.10
C THR A 84 -23.35 -4.24 6.82
N PHE A 85 -23.37 -4.25 8.16
CA PHE A 85 -23.80 -3.09 8.94
C PHE A 85 -22.90 -1.88 8.67
N LEU A 86 -21.58 -2.07 8.75
CA LEU A 86 -20.62 -1.03 8.44
C LEU A 86 -20.81 -0.53 7.00
N SER A 87 -20.89 -1.44 6.04
CA SER A 87 -21.03 -1.11 4.61
C SER A 87 -22.33 -0.37 4.32
N SER A 88 -23.45 -0.73 4.94
CA SER A 88 -24.74 -0.04 4.81
C SER A 88 -24.61 1.42 5.24
N ALA A 89 -24.05 1.66 6.43
CA ALA A 89 -23.81 3.03 6.93
C ALA A 89 -22.88 3.84 6.02
N LEU A 90 -21.80 3.22 5.51
CA LEU A 90 -20.86 3.89 4.60
C LEU A 90 -21.51 4.22 3.25
N VAL A 91 -22.28 3.29 2.69
CA VAL A 91 -22.97 3.50 1.40
C VAL A 91 -24.00 4.62 1.54
N HIS A 92 -24.77 4.63 2.63
CA HIS A 92 -25.72 5.70 2.96
C HIS A 92 -25.06 7.08 2.98
N ASP A 93 -23.97 7.23 3.74
CA ASP A 93 -23.24 8.50 3.84
C ASP A 93 -22.68 8.98 2.50
N ILE A 94 -22.16 8.04 1.69
CA ILE A 94 -21.55 8.37 0.40
C ILE A 94 -22.61 8.71 -0.63
N LEU A 95 -23.78 8.06 -0.59
CA LEU A 95 -24.95 8.43 -1.39
C LEU A 95 -25.40 9.86 -1.09
N ASP A 96 -25.49 10.23 0.19
CA ASP A 96 -25.86 11.58 0.58
C ASP A 96 -24.82 12.63 0.17
N GLN A 97 -23.53 12.27 0.20
CA GLN A 97 -22.47 13.11 -0.38
C GLN A 97 -22.67 13.29 -1.89
N LEU A 98 -23.00 12.23 -2.64
CA LEU A 98 -23.23 12.30 -4.08
C LEU A 98 -24.45 13.16 -4.42
N ARG A 99 -25.58 12.97 -3.71
CA ARG A 99 -26.79 13.80 -3.86
C ARG A 99 -26.50 15.27 -3.60
N THR A 100 -25.74 15.56 -2.54
CA THR A 100 -25.33 16.92 -2.18
C THR A 100 -24.41 17.54 -3.23
N PHE A 101 -23.52 16.74 -3.83
CA PHE A 101 -22.63 17.18 -4.88
C PHE A 101 -23.40 17.58 -6.16
N VAL A 102 -24.45 16.83 -6.54
CA VAL A 102 -25.32 17.20 -7.66
C VAL A 102 -26.04 18.52 -7.39
N ARG A 103 -26.62 18.70 -6.19
CA ARG A 103 -27.41 19.88 -5.82
C ARG A 103 -26.57 21.17 -5.77
N ASN A 104 -25.35 21.09 -5.26
CA ASN A 104 -24.50 22.27 -5.05
C ASN A 104 -23.67 22.69 -6.29
N GLY A 105 -23.72 21.91 -7.39
CA GLY A 105 -22.87 22.13 -8.56
C GLY A 105 -21.37 22.01 -8.27
N ARG A 106 -20.52 22.32 -9.27
CA ARG A 106 -19.03 22.19 -9.24
C ARG A 106 -18.30 23.00 -8.13
N GLY A 107 -19.02 23.66 -7.22
CA GLY A 107 -18.55 24.77 -6.40
C GLY A 107 -17.54 24.46 -5.28
N LYS A 108 -17.29 23.20 -4.90
CA LYS A 108 -16.29 22.89 -3.86
C LYS A 108 -15.29 21.83 -4.32
N ARG A 109 -14.15 22.29 -4.87
CA ARG A 109 -12.93 21.48 -5.11
C ARG A 109 -12.40 20.74 -3.86
N ARG A 110 -12.96 21.01 -2.68
CA ARG A 110 -12.62 20.38 -1.38
C ARG A 110 -13.63 19.32 -0.91
N SER A 111 -14.54 18.84 -1.76
CA SER A 111 -15.42 17.72 -1.39
C SER A 111 -14.61 16.44 -1.17
N ALA A 112 -14.96 15.66 -0.14
CA ALA A 112 -14.38 14.34 0.12
C ALA A 112 -14.57 13.36 -1.06
N LEU A 113 -15.57 13.61 -1.93
CA LEU A 113 -15.75 12.86 -3.17
C LEU A 113 -14.64 13.10 -4.19
N ILE A 114 -14.03 14.28 -4.23
CA ILE A 114 -12.95 14.61 -5.19
C ILE A 114 -11.58 14.37 -4.55
N MET A 115 -11.44 14.71 -3.27
CA MET A 115 -10.22 14.51 -2.49
C MET A 115 -10.57 13.78 -1.19
N PRO A 116 -10.69 12.44 -1.23
CA PRO A 116 -11.02 11.66 -0.06
C PRO A 116 -9.91 11.76 0.98
N HIS A 117 -10.29 11.64 2.24
CA HIS A 117 -9.33 11.50 3.32
C HIS A 117 -8.47 10.23 3.12
N PRO A 118 -7.24 10.19 3.67
CA PRO A 118 -6.46 8.97 3.70
C PRO A 118 -7.22 7.84 4.39
N CYS A 119 -6.95 6.61 3.95
CA CYS A 119 -7.49 5.40 4.58
C CYS A 119 -7.21 5.42 6.10
N PRO A 120 -8.23 5.27 6.97
CA PRO A 120 -8.04 5.37 8.42
C PRO A 120 -7.03 4.36 8.98
N ALA A 121 -7.00 3.13 8.45
CA ALA A 121 -6.03 2.11 8.83
C ALA A 121 -4.59 2.48 8.39
N CYS A 122 -4.40 3.07 7.20
CA CYS A 122 -3.09 3.58 6.77
C CYS A 122 -2.60 4.69 7.71
N LYS A 123 -3.48 5.66 8.00
CA LYS A 123 -3.17 6.80 8.87
C LYS A 123 -2.80 6.36 10.28
N LEU A 124 -3.49 5.36 10.83
CA LEU A 124 -3.16 4.80 12.13
C LEU A 124 -1.77 4.14 12.10
N GLY A 125 -1.50 3.30 11.10
CA GLY A 125 -0.20 2.62 10.95
C GLY A 125 0.97 3.61 10.88
N GLU A 126 0.87 4.66 10.07
CA GLU A 126 1.89 5.71 9.97
C GLU A 126 2.18 6.36 11.35
N GLY A 127 1.14 6.64 12.14
CA GLY A 127 1.29 7.21 13.48
C GLY A 127 1.93 6.24 14.49
N VAL A 128 1.57 4.95 14.42
CA VAL A 128 2.15 3.90 15.28
C VAL A 128 3.63 3.74 14.98
N ALA A 129 4.02 3.54 13.72
CA ALA A 129 5.42 3.39 13.34
C ALA A 129 6.26 4.59 13.78
N ALA A 130 5.80 5.82 13.49
CA ALA A 130 6.53 7.04 13.85
C ALA A 130 6.76 7.15 15.37
N THR A 131 5.74 6.85 16.17
CA THR A 131 5.83 6.88 17.64
C THR A 131 6.88 5.90 18.14
N LYS A 132 6.88 4.67 17.61
CA LYS A 132 7.75 3.57 18.07
C LYS A 132 9.20 3.79 17.66
N ILE A 133 9.41 4.29 16.45
CA ILE A 133 10.72 4.66 15.95
C ILE A 133 11.32 5.81 16.78
N SER A 134 10.49 6.76 17.25
CA SER A 134 10.96 7.80 18.17
C SER A 134 11.42 7.25 19.53
N VAL A 135 10.75 6.22 20.06
CA VAL A 135 11.13 5.55 21.31
C VAL A 135 12.44 4.80 21.11
N LEU A 136 12.55 4.02 20.03
CA LEU A 136 13.79 3.32 19.68
C LEU A 136 14.96 4.30 19.51
N GLY A 137 14.73 5.47 18.89
CA GLY A 137 15.75 6.52 18.78
C GLY A 137 16.26 7.03 20.12
N LYS A 138 15.44 7.04 21.17
CA LYS A 138 15.88 7.38 22.54
C LYS A 138 16.64 6.23 23.19
N LEU A 139 16.16 4.98 23.03
CA LEU A 139 16.82 3.79 23.57
C LEU A 139 18.23 3.64 23.00
N LEU A 140 18.41 3.84 21.69
CA LEU A 140 19.72 3.71 21.03
C LEU A 140 20.74 4.78 21.44
N GLN A 141 20.32 5.83 22.17
CA GLN A 141 21.26 6.77 22.77
C GLN A 141 21.90 6.21 24.06
N GLN A 142 21.31 5.17 24.65
CA GLN A 142 21.86 4.48 25.81
C GLN A 142 22.90 3.42 25.34
N PRO A 143 24.11 3.39 25.94
CA PRO A 143 25.19 2.51 25.47
C PRO A 143 24.82 1.02 25.43
N ASP A 144 24.10 0.54 26.45
CA ASP A 144 23.74 -0.88 26.60
C ASP A 144 22.73 -1.34 25.53
N ASP A 145 21.80 -0.46 25.15
CA ASP A 145 20.76 -0.76 24.16
C ASP A 145 21.24 -0.63 22.71
N ALA A 146 22.24 0.22 22.48
CA ALA A 146 22.91 0.29 21.18
C ALA A 146 23.67 -0.99 20.81
N VAL A 147 23.95 -1.88 21.78
CA VAL A 147 24.58 -3.19 21.53
C VAL A 147 23.61 -4.17 20.89
N LEU A 148 22.30 -4.07 21.19
CA LEU A 148 21.28 -4.97 20.63
C LEU A 148 20.98 -4.69 19.16
N TYR A 149 21.22 -3.46 18.69
CA TYR A 149 20.96 -3.09 17.30
C TYR A 149 22.03 -3.68 16.36
N GLY A 150 21.58 -4.52 15.42
CA GLY A 150 22.45 -5.26 14.50
C GLY A 150 22.84 -6.66 14.98
N HIS A 151 22.32 -7.12 16.13
CA HIS A 151 22.63 -8.43 16.71
C HIS A 151 21.39 -9.12 17.30
N PRO A 152 20.72 -10.04 16.57
CA PRO A 152 20.77 -10.27 15.12
C PRO A 152 19.91 -9.29 14.31
N GLY A 153 18.98 -8.56 14.93
CA GLY A 153 17.98 -7.75 14.24
C GLY A 153 18.40 -6.29 13.99
N LEU A 154 17.89 -5.73 12.90
CA LEU A 154 17.93 -4.30 12.59
C LEU A 154 16.56 -3.86 12.07
N LEU A 155 16.34 -2.55 12.00
CA LEU A 155 15.20 -2.04 11.22
C LEU A 155 15.41 -2.40 9.75
N CYS A 156 14.34 -2.66 9.00
CA CYS A 156 14.44 -2.59 7.54
C CYS A 156 14.78 -1.15 7.11
N PHE A 157 15.32 -0.99 5.91
CA PHE A 157 15.78 0.31 5.44
C PHE A 157 14.70 1.40 5.45
N PRO A 158 13.44 1.15 5.04
CA PRO A 158 12.37 2.16 5.15
C PRO A 158 12.12 2.65 6.58
N HIS A 159 12.21 1.76 7.57
CA HIS A 159 12.07 2.13 8.98
C HIS A 159 13.34 2.77 9.53
N PHE A 160 14.52 2.41 9.02
CA PHE A 160 15.75 3.12 9.34
C PHE A 160 15.73 4.57 8.84
N GLN A 161 15.19 4.85 7.65
CA GLN A 161 14.99 6.22 7.16
C GLN A 161 14.13 7.05 8.12
N SER A 162 13.10 6.43 8.70
CA SER A 162 12.23 7.07 9.70
C SER A 162 12.93 7.31 11.04
N LEU A 163 14.01 6.58 11.34
CA LEU A 163 14.82 6.73 12.55
C LEU A 163 15.80 7.91 12.45
N LEU A 164 16.19 8.30 11.23
CA LEU A 164 17.21 9.30 10.97
C LEU A 164 17.06 10.62 11.74
N PRO A 165 15.85 11.22 11.88
CA PRO A 165 15.69 12.47 12.63
C PRO A 165 16.15 12.40 14.08
N TYR A 166 16.16 11.20 14.69
CA TYR A 166 16.45 10.98 16.10
C TYR A 166 17.92 10.63 16.42
N LEU A 167 18.78 10.51 15.41
CA LEU A 167 20.15 10.02 15.62
C LEU A 167 21.11 11.14 16.08
N GLY A 168 22.27 10.81 16.64
CA GLY A 168 23.42 11.74 16.72
C GLY A 168 24.36 11.56 15.52
N PRO A 169 25.36 12.42 15.29
CA PRO A 169 26.38 12.19 14.25
C PRO A 169 27.07 10.82 14.37
N ALA A 170 27.57 10.49 15.56
CA ALA A 170 28.31 9.24 15.82
C ALA A 170 27.40 8.01 15.69
N LEU A 171 26.19 8.07 16.25
CA LEU A 171 25.22 6.99 16.13
C LEU A 171 24.74 6.81 14.69
N PHE A 172 24.52 7.91 13.95
CA PHE A 172 24.17 7.85 12.52
C PHE A 172 25.24 7.14 11.69
N GLU A 173 26.51 7.50 11.86
CA GLU A 173 27.63 6.84 11.15
C GLU A 173 27.72 5.35 11.52
N ARG A 174 27.64 5.02 12.82
CA ARG A 174 27.65 3.62 13.27
C ARG A 174 26.51 2.80 12.67
N LEU A 175 25.28 3.33 12.71
CA LEU A 175 24.11 2.62 12.19
C LEU A 175 24.16 2.52 10.66
N LEU A 176 24.64 3.54 9.94
CA LEU A 176 24.85 3.44 8.49
C LEU A 176 25.81 2.30 8.13
N THR A 177 26.94 2.17 8.83
CA THR A 177 27.88 1.07 8.61
C THR A 177 27.26 -0.30 8.91
N MET A 178 26.39 -0.41 9.92
CA MET A 178 25.67 -1.66 10.20
C MET A 178 24.72 -2.01 9.05
N HIS A 179 23.92 -1.05 8.58
CA HIS A 179 23.01 -1.24 7.44
C HIS A 179 23.75 -1.58 6.15
N GLN A 180 24.89 -0.91 5.88
CA GLN A 180 25.75 -1.20 4.74
C GLN A 180 26.17 -2.67 4.74
N ARG A 181 26.73 -3.16 5.85
CA ARG A 181 27.20 -4.55 5.98
C ARG A 181 26.06 -5.55 5.80
N THR A 182 24.87 -5.27 6.32
CA THR A 182 23.71 -6.15 6.12
C THR A 182 23.32 -6.19 4.65
N LEU A 183 23.20 -5.04 3.99
CA LEU A 183 22.80 -4.97 2.59
C LEU A 183 23.86 -5.59 1.66
N GLU A 184 25.16 -5.35 1.90
CA GLU A 184 26.27 -6.00 1.18
C GLU A 184 26.20 -7.52 1.31
N ARG A 185 26.01 -8.07 2.52
CA ARG A 185 25.83 -9.51 2.72
C ARG A 185 24.65 -10.07 1.95
N THR A 186 23.51 -9.36 1.96
CA THR A 186 22.34 -9.81 1.20
C THR A 186 22.57 -9.70 -0.31
N LYS A 187 23.31 -8.70 -0.77
CA LYS A 187 23.71 -8.56 -2.17
C LYS A 187 24.59 -9.72 -2.60
N ASP A 188 25.65 -10.01 -1.85
CA ASP A 188 26.56 -11.14 -2.12
C ASP A 188 25.79 -12.46 -2.17
N ALA A 189 24.84 -12.65 -1.25
CA ALA A 189 23.97 -13.83 -1.27
C ALA A 189 23.11 -13.91 -2.55
N LEU A 190 22.53 -12.78 -3.00
CA LEU A 190 21.79 -12.70 -4.27
C LEU A 190 22.69 -12.96 -5.50
N ASP A 191 23.96 -12.57 -5.47
CA ASP A 191 24.94 -12.80 -6.56
C ASP A 191 25.24 -14.28 -6.76
N THR A 192 25.17 -15.06 -5.69
CA THR A 192 25.38 -16.51 -5.72
C THR A 192 24.10 -17.32 -5.99
N MET A 193 22.93 -16.67 -6.06
CA MET A 193 21.68 -17.39 -6.27
C MET A 193 21.60 -17.95 -7.70
N PRO A 194 21.18 -19.22 -7.88
CA PRO A 194 20.97 -19.77 -9.20
C PRO A 194 19.79 -19.06 -9.87
N THR A 195 20.06 -18.37 -10.98
CA THR A 195 19.05 -17.72 -11.82
C THR A 195 18.63 -18.58 -13.03
N THR A 196 19.28 -19.73 -13.22
CA THR A 196 19.01 -20.65 -14.33
C THR A 196 17.95 -21.67 -13.93
N SER A 197 16.73 -21.49 -14.42
CA SER A 197 15.84 -22.62 -14.74
C SER A 197 15.90 -22.80 -16.25
N ALA A 198 16.91 -23.53 -16.72
CA ALA A 198 16.80 -24.17 -18.02
C ALA A 198 15.60 -25.12 -17.94
N THR A 199 14.73 -25.09 -18.94
CA THR A 199 13.40 -25.72 -18.99
C THR A 199 12.32 -24.94 -18.22
N TYR A 200 11.43 -24.31 -18.99
CA TYR A 200 10.09 -23.91 -18.56
C TYR A 200 9.18 -25.14 -18.62
N PRO A 201 8.86 -25.82 -17.51
CA PRO A 201 7.54 -26.37 -17.33
C PRO A 201 6.68 -25.26 -16.72
N SER A 202 5.48 -25.09 -17.28
CA SER A 202 4.35 -24.31 -16.72
C SER A 202 4.49 -24.03 -15.23
N LEU A 203 4.42 -22.75 -14.81
CA LEU A 203 4.12 -22.26 -13.44
C LEU A 203 3.99 -23.42 -12.44
N ASP A 204 5.09 -24.08 -12.09
CA ASP A 204 4.99 -25.07 -11.02
C ASP A 204 4.74 -24.20 -9.80
N ALA A 205 3.67 -24.52 -9.07
CA ALA A 205 3.21 -23.79 -7.90
C ALA A 205 4.23 -23.82 -6.73
N SER A 206 5.50 -24.13 -7.04
CA SER A 206 6.61 -24.48 -6.17
C SER A 206 7.72 -23.42 -6.13
N TRP A 207 7.80 -22.45 -7.06
CA TRP A 207 8.68 -21.29 -6.84
C TRP A 207 8.12 -20.44 -5.70
N ARG A 208 8.67 -20.67 -4.51
CA ARG A 208 8.45 -19.86 -3.33
C ARG A 208 9.63 -18.91 -3.19
N ILE A 209 9.35 -17.69 -2.75
CA ILE A 209 10.40 -16.75 -2.33
C ILE A 209 11.32 -17.49 -1.35
N THR A 210 12.56 -17.72 -1.77
CA THR A 210 13.57 -18.40 -0.96
C THR A 210 13.90 -17.56 0.27
N GLU A 211 14.45 -18.18 1.32
CA GLU A 211 14.82 -17.45 2.53
C GLU A 211 15.83 -16.33 2.23
N THR A 212 16.78 -16.58 1.32
CA THR A 212 17.75 -15.57 0.86
C THR A 212 17.06 -14.37 0.21
N LEU A 213 16.14 -14.61 -0.73
CA LEU A 213 15.41 -13.55 -1.41
C LEU A 213 14.53 -12.77 -0.42
N ARG A 214 13.85 -13.49 0.48
CA ARG A 214 13.02 -12.92 1.54
C ARG A 214 13.83 -12.04 2.47
N ALA A 215 15.00 -12.47 2.91
CA ALA A 215 15.88 -11.70 3.78
C ALA A 215 16.35 -10.40 3.10
N ALA A 216 16.77 -10.47 1.83
CA ALA A 216 17.18 -9.29 1.07
C ALA A 216 16.02 -8.28 0.90
N LEU A 217 14.85 -8.77 0.47
CA LEU A 217 13.65 -7.94 0.31
C LEU A 217 13.18 -7.36 1.65
N THR A 218 13.22 -8.12 2.73
CA THR A 218 12.83 -7.64 4.06
C THR A 218 13.78 -6.55 4.56
N ALA A 219 15.08 -6.73 4.36
CA ALA A 219 16.08 -5.74 4.74
C ALA A 219 15.93 -4.43 3.94
N ALA A 220 15.77 -4.52 2.62
CA ALA A 220 15.75 -3.35 1.74
C ALA A 220 14.37 -2.68 1.60
N ALA A 221 13.29 -3.47 1.54
CA ALA A 221 11.95 -2.98 1.24
C ALA A 221 10.96 -3.10 2.41
N GLY A 222 11.32 -3.79 3.50
CA GLY A 222 10.42 -4.03 4.64
C GLY A 222 9.56 -5.28 4.48
N SER A 223 8.59 -5.45 5.39
CA SER A 223 7.81 -6.70 5.48
C SER A 223 6.86 -6.90 4.30
N GLU A 224 6.68 -8.17 3.93
CA GLU A 224 5.73 -8.60 2.92
C GLU A 224 4.29 -8.75 3.44
N GLU A 225 4.12 -8.70 4.77
CA GLU A 225 2.86 -8.95 5.45
C GLU A 225 1.88 -7.79 5.27
N GLY A 226 0.61 -8.14 5.07
CA GLY A 226 -0.45 -7.17 4.83
C GLY A 226 -0.38 -6.48 3.46
N LEU A 227 0.57 -6.80 2.58
CA LEU A 227 0.64 -6.19 1.25
C LEU A 227 -0.54 -6.59 0.36
N PRO A 228 -0.96 -5.72 -0.58
CA PRO A 228 -2.03 -6.06 -1.51
C PRO A 228 -1.66 -7.24 -2.41
N VAL A 229 -2.67 -8.05 -2.76
CA VAL A 229 -2.52 -9.17 -3.68
C VAL A 229 -2.64 -8.67 -5.12
N TRP A 230 -1.58 -8.84 -5.89
CA TRP A 230 -1.55 -8.53 -7.31
C TRP A 230 -1.88 -9.78 -8.15
N PRO A 231 -2.48 -9.62 -9.34
CA PRO A 231 -2.81 -10.77 -10.18
C PRO A 231 -1.54 -11.53 -10.59
N ALA A 232 -1.63 -12.86 -10.60
CA ALA A 232 -0.61 -13.72 -11.19
C ALA A 232 -0.42 -13.41 -12.68
N LEU A 233 0.77 -13.73 -13.19
CA LEU A 233 1.06 -13.65 -14.62
C LEU A 233 0.36 -14.81 -15.33
N GLU A 234 -0.30 -14.51 -16.45
CA GLU A 234 -0.83 -15.55 -17.33
C GLU A 234 0.35 -16.21 -18.05
N THR A 235 0.30 -17.54 -18.23
CA THR A 235 1.28 -18.23 -19.07
C THR A 235 1.21 -17.64 -20.48
N PRO A 236 2.32 -17.21 -21.09
CA PRO A 236 2.30 -16.71 -22.46
C PRO A 236 1.78 -17.83 -23.36
N ASP A 237 0.59 -17.67 -23.95
CA ASP A 237 -0.04 -18.67 -24.83
C ASP A 237 0.64 -18.72 -26.21
N GLY A 238 1.95 -18.44 -26.26
CA GLY A 238 2.80 -18.40 -27.45
C GLY A 238 2.48 -17.29 -28.46
N LYS A 239 1.30 -16.66 -28.38
CA LYS A 239 0.85 -15.61 -29.30
C LYS A 239 0.62 -14.31 -28.55
N ARG A 240 1.53 -13.34 -28.70
CA ARG A 240 1.21 -11.93 -28.41
C ARG A 240 0.14 -11.50 -29.43
N VAL A 241 -1.13 -11.68 -29.09
CA VAL A 241 -2.21 -11.08 -29.86
C VAL A 241 -2.01 -9.57 -29.78
N GLN A 242 -1.97 -8.90 -30.93
CA GLN A 242 -1.93 -7.45 -30.98
C GLN A 242 -3.21 -6.92 -30.33
N ARG A 243 -3.09 -6.41 -29.09
CA ARG A 243 -4.23 -5.86 -28.36
C ARG A 243 -4.81 -4.68 -29.11
N ASN A 244 -6.12 -4.54 -29.00
CA ASN A 244 -6.80 -3.29 -29.34
C ASN A 244 -7.38 -2.72 -28.04
N PRO A 245 -6.62 -1.90 -27.29
CA PRO A 245 -7.02 -1.44 -25.97
C PRO A 245 -8.37 -0.70 -25.96
N VAL A 246 -8.70 0.01 -27.05
CA VAL A 246 -9.97 0.73 -27.16
C VAL A 246 -11.15 -0.23 -27.25
N ASN A 247 -11.08 -1.21 -28.17
CA ASN A 247 -12.17 -2.18 -28.36
C ASN A 247 -12.33 -3.11 -27.16
N GLU A 248 -11.22 -3.54 -26.57
CA GLU A 248 -11.22 -4.37 -25.37
C GLU A 248 -11.83 -3.62 -24.18
N PHE A 249 -11.39 -2.38 -23.93
CA PHE A 249 -11.94 -1.58 -22.85
C PHE A 249 -13.43 -1.26 -23.06
N ALA A 250 -13.83 -0.93 -24.29
CA ALA A 250 -15.25 -0.72 -24.64
C ALA A 250 -16.09 -1.98 -24.41
N ALA A 251 -15.53 -3.16 -24.68
CA ALA A 251 -16.19 -4.43 -24.40
C ALA A 251 -16.29 -4.72 -22.89
N ASP A 252 -15.33 -4.25 -22.09
CA ASP A 252 -15.34 -4.43 -20.64
C ASP A 252 -16.35 -3.55 -19.90
N LEU A 253 -16.83 -2.47 -20.53
CA LEU A 253 -17.85 -1.59 -19.91
C LEU A 253 -19.11 -2.34 -19.51
N LYS A 254 -19.47 -3.42 -20.22
CA LYS A 254 -20.66 -4.23 -19.97
C LYS A 254 -20.48 -5.27 -18.85
N ARG A 255 -19.26 -5.46 -18.35
CA ARG A 255 -18.99 -6.43 -17.27
C ARG A 255 -19.60 -5.92 -15.97
N ASP A 256 -20.26 -6.79 -15.21
CA ASP A 256 -20.93 -6.49 -13.94
C ASP A 256 -20.15 -6.96 -12.71
N ASP A 257 -18.99 -7.61 -12.89
CA ASP A 257 -18.22 -8.23 -11.81
C ASP A 257 -17.05 -7.38 -11.28
N ILE A 258 -16.59 -6.39 -12.05
CA ILE A 258 -15.43 -5.56 -11.73
C ILE A 258 -15.50 -4.18 -12.38
N CYS A 259 -14.98 -3.17 -11.67
CA CYS A 259 -14.73 -1.84 -12.24
C CYS A 259 -13.78 -1.95 -13.46
N PRO A 260 -14.14 -1.42 -14.64
CA PRO A 260 -13.35 -1.55 -15.86
C PRO A 260 -11.98 -0.84 -15.72
N ILE A 261 -11.90 0.21 -14.90
CA ILE A 261 -10.63 0.90 -14.61
C ILE A 261 -9.73 0.03 -13.72
N CYS A 262 -10.28 -0.65 -12.71
CA CYS A 262 -9.52 -1.63 -11.92
C CYS A 262 -8.97 -2.76 -12.80
N LEU A 263 -9.79 -3.22 -13.75
CA LEU A 263 -9.39 -4.28 -14.69
C LEU A 263 -8.23 -3.83 -15.58
N GLU A 264 -8.28 -2.63 -16.15
CA GLU A 264 -7.19 -2.11 -16.98
C GLU A 264 -5.89 -1.86 -16.20
N ILE A 265 -5.96 -1.39 -14.95
CA ILE A 265 -4.76 -1.29 -14.09
C ILE A 265 -4.14 -2.68 -13.87
N ARG A 266 -4.97 -3.72 -13.64
CA ARG A 266 -4.51 -5.10 -13.50
C ARG A 266 -3.88 -5.63 -14.79
N ARG A 267 -4.42 -5.28 -15.97
CA ARG A 267 -3.83 -5.62 -17.27
C ARG A 267 -2.50 -4.89 -17.47
N ALA A 268 -2.43 -3.59 -17.20
CA ALA A 268 -1.21 -2.81 -17.30
C ALA A 268 -0.09 -3.36 -16.38
N TRP A 269 -0.43 -3.80 -15.17
CA TRP A 269 0.50 -4.50 -14.28
C TRP A 269 1.00 -5.80 -14.91
N ARG A 270 0.11 -6.65 -15.41
CA ARG A 270 0.48 -7.94 -16.04
C ARG A 270 1.39 -7.72 -17.25
N GLU A 271 1.01 -6.83 -18.17
CA GLU A 271 1.82 -6.50 -19.34
C GLU A 271 3.21 -6.02 -18.97
N TRP A 272 3.30 -5.15 -17.96
CA TRP A 272 4.58 -4.63 -17.49
C TRP A 272 5.45 -5.73 -16.91
N MET A 273 4.90 -6.58 -16.05
CA MET A 273 5.64 -7.68 -15.45
C MET A 273 6.07 -8.73 -16.48
N THR A 274 5.20 -9.08 -17.43
CA THR A 274 5.57 -9.98 -18.54
C THR A 274 6.66 -9.36 -19.42
N TRP A 275 6.62 -8.04 -19.66
CA TRP A 275 7.72 -7.36 -20.35
C TRP A 275 9.02 -7.40 -19.55
N LEU A 276 8.98 -7.11 -18.24
CA LEU A 276 10.15 -7.19 -17.35
C LEU A 276 10.76 -8.59 -17.33
N GLU A 277 9.96 -9.66 -17.32
CA GLU A 277 10.47 -11.03 -17.42
C GLU A 277 11.20 -11.28 -18.74
N GLY A 278 10.66 -10.78 -19.85
CA GLY A 278 11.31 -10.88 -21.16
C GLY A 278 12.60 -10.07 -21.24
N ALA A 279 12.63 -8.87 -20.67
CA ALA A 279 13.78 -7.99 -20.69
C ALA A 279 14.90 -8.49 -19.76
N THR A 280 14.54 -9.01 -18.58
CA THR A 280 15.50 -9.67 -17.67
C THR A 280 16.09 -10.93 -18.31
N ALA A 281 15.30 -11.70 -19.07
CA ALA A 281 15.80 -12.85 -19.80
C ALA A 281 16.87 -12.47 -20.86
N GLN A 282 16.75 -11.27 -21.43
CA GLN A 282 17.67 -10.71 -22.43
C GLN A 282 18.87 -9.96 -21.85
N ASN A 283 19.02 -9.88 -20.51
CA ASN A 283 20.05 -9.07 -19.84
C ASN A 283 20.02 -7.59 -20.25
N GLU A 284 18.82 -7.03 -20.43
CA GLU A 284 18.67 -5.58 -20.61
C GLU A 284 19.04 -4.81 -19.33
N ILE A 285 19.38 -3.53 -19.49
CA ILE A 285 19.64 -2.57 -18.39
C ILE A 285 18.28 -2.09 -17.87
N LEU A 286 17.97 -2.36 -16.60
CA LEU A 286 16.59 -2.25 -16.06
C LEU A 286 16.47 -1.42 -14.76
N GLU A 287 17.55 -0.82 -14.27
CA GLU A 287 17.57 -0.16 -12.96
C GLU A 287 16.50 0.94 -12.83
N ASP A 288 16.23 1.67 -13.91
CA ASP A 288 15.26 2.77 -13.95
C ASP A 288 13.79 2.34 -14.12
N VAL A 289 13.55 1.06 -14.39
CA VAL A 289 12.20 0.50 -14.67
C VAL A 289 11.77 -0.55 -13.64
N LEU A 290 12.70 -1.07 -12.86
CA LEU A 290 12.39 -2.02 -11.78
C LEU A 290 11.62 -1.33 -10.64
N PRO A 291 10.73 -2.06 -9.94
CA PRO A 291 10.00 -1.51 -8.82
C PRO A 291 10.94 -1.14 -7.66
N THR A 292 10.59 -0.06 -6.95
CA THR A 292 11.36 0.44 -5.80
C THR A 292 10.53 0.63 -4.53
N CYS A 293 9.20 0.62 -4.61
CA CYS A 293 8.35 0.67 -3.43
C CYS A 293 8.06 -0.74 -2.89
N THR A 294 7.87 -0.86 -1.58
CA THR A 294 7.58 -2.11 -0.87
C THR A 294 6.51 -2.95 -1.58
N ASP A 295 5.37 -2.35 -1.92
CA ASP A 295 4.25 -3.03 -2.57
C ASP A 295 4.66 -3.68 -3.89
N HIS A 296 5.28 -2.94 -4.81
CA HIS A 296 5.60 -3.46 -6.14
C HIS A 296 6.87 -4.31 -6.17
N VAL A 297 7.80 -4.10 -5.24
CA VAL A 297 8.97 -4.95 -5.07
C VAL A 297 8.54 -6.36 -4.67
N TRP A 298 7.73 -6.49 -3.62
CA TRP A 298 7.20 -7.78 -3.19
C TRP A 298 6.22 -8.38 -4.19
N ALA A 299 5.32 -7.57 -4.76
CA ALA A 299 4.40 -8.06 -5.78
C ALA A 299 5.13 -8.62 -6.99
N GLY A 300 6.14 -7.91 -7.49
CA GLY A 300 6.93 -8.32 -8.64
C GLY A 300 7.69 -9.62 -8.35
N ALA A 301 8.42 -9.67 -7.23
CA ALA A 301 9.18 -10.84 -6.82
C ALA A 301 8.32 -12.10 -6.61
N ARG A 302 7.06 -11.95 -6.17
CA ARG A 302 6.12 -13.06 -5.99
C ARG A 302 5.58 -13.63 -7.31
N VAL A 303 5.29 -12.77 -8.27
CA VAL A 303 4.59 -13.19 -9.51
C VAL A 303 5.53 -13.48 -10.67
N SER A 304 6.77 -13.02 -10.61
CA SER A 304 7.75 -13.21 -11.68
C SER A 304 8.57 -14.48 -11.53
N ASN A 305 9.23 -14.90 -12.61
CA ASN A 305 10.23 -15.96 -12.62
C ASN A 305 11.44 -15.63 -11.69
N PRO A 306 12.23 -16.65 -11.29
CA PRO A 306 13.34 -16.48 -10.35
C PRO A 306 14.36 -15.41 -10.75
N ARG A 307 14.68 -15.31 -12.05
CA ARG A 307 15.66 -14.35 -12.57
C ARG A 307 15.17 -12.91 -12.40
N CYS A 308 13.92 -12.66 -12.75
CA CYS A 308 13.28 -11.35 -12.57
C CYS A 308 13.14 -10.99 -11.09
N ALA A 309 12.76 -11.96 -10.24
CA ALA A 309 12.64 -11.76 -8.80
C ALA A 309 13.99 -11.38 -8.15
N VAL A 310 15.09 -12.05 -8.53
CA VAL A 310 16.46 -11.71 -8.09
C VAL A 310 16.88 -10.33 -8.60
N ALA A 311 16.56 -9.99 -9.86
CA ALA A 311 16.86 -8.66 -10.41
C ALA A 311 16.13 -7.54 -9.65
N ILE A 312 14.85 -7.74 -9.30
CA ILE A 312 14.06 -6.81 -8.48
C ILE A 312 14.71 -6.63 -7.10
N ALA A 313 15.07 -7.73 -6.44
CA ALA A 313 15.68 -7.67 -5.10
C ALA A 313 17.05 -7.00 -5.11
N ARG A 314 17.88 -7.32 -6.10
CA ARG A 314 19.19 -6.68 -6.33
C ARG A 314 19.03 -5.18 -6.49
N ASN A 315 18.12 -4.75 -7.37
CA ASN A 315 17.91 -3.34 -7.66
C ASN A 315 17.54 -2.54 -6.41
N VAL A 316 16.59 -3.02 -5.59
CA VAL A 316 16.24 -2.31 -4.35
C VAL A 316 17.41 -2.28 -3.36
N VAL A 317 18.17 -3.38 -3.22
CA VAL A 317 19.37 -3.41 -2.36
C VAL A 317 20.44 -2.42 -2.84
N GLU A 318 20.68 -2.34 -4.15
CA GLU A 318 21.67 -1.42 -4.74
C GLU A 318 21.26 0.05 -4.61
N ILE A 319 19.97 0.35 -4.76
CA ILE A 319 19.43 1.69 -4.47
C ILE A 319 19.68 2.08 -3.01
N GLU A 320 19.37 1.19 -2.06
CA GLU A 320 19.57 1.49 -0.65
C GLU A 320 21.06 1.61 -0.28
N LEU A 321 21.94 0.78 -0.86
CA LEU A 321 23.39 0.93 -0.74
C LEU A 321 23.90 2.25 -1.30
N GLY A 322 23.39 2.68 -2.47
CA GLY A 322 23.74 3.97 -3.07
C GLY A 322 23.42 5.15 -2.16
N ARG A 323 22.27 5.12 -1.47
CA ARG A 323 21.90 6.12 -0.46
C ARG A 323 22.84 6.11 0.73
N ILE A 324 23.23 4.93 1.22
CA ILE A 324 24.17 4.80 2.35
C ILE A 324 25.53 5.38 1.96
N HIS A 325 26.07 5.00 0.80
CA HIS A 325 27.35 5.52 0.31
C HIS A 325 27.31 7.04 0.15
N PHE A 326 26.21 7.59 -0.38
CA PHE A 326 26.02 9.04 -0.45
C PHE A 326 26.04 9.70 0.94
N GLY A 327 25.31 9.13 1.90
CA GLY A 327 25.31 9.59 3.28
C GLY A 327 26.69 9.55 3.94
N GLN A 328 27.46 8.49 3.70
CA GLN A 328 28.82 8.32 4.22
C GLN A 328 29.82 9.28 3.59
N ALA A 329 29.75 9.52 2.27
CA ALA A 329 30.61 10.47 1.57
C ALA A 329 30.47 11.89 2.14
N LEU A 330 29.23 12.34 2.39
CA LEU A 330 28.96 13.63 3.02
C LEU A 330 29.50 13.74 4.45
N MET A 331 29.62 12.61 5.17
CA MET A 331 30.18 12.55 6.51
C MET A 331 31.72 12.48 6.51
N SER A 332 32.35 11.87 5.51
CA SER A 332 33.81 11.70 5.43
C SER A 332 34.54 12.97 5.00
N GLU A 333 33.96 13.77 4.08
CA GLU A 333 34.45 15.10 3.69
C GLU A 333 34.56 16.06 4.89
N ALA A 334 33.89 15.77 6.01
CA ALA A 334 33.97 16.55 7.23
C ALA A 334 35.29 16.42 8.00
N ARG A 335 36.08 15.36 7.74
CA ARG A 335 37.33 15.09 8.46
C ARG A 335 38.55 15.75 7.80
N SER A 336 38.47 16.21 6.54
CA SER A 336 39.61 16.67 5.73
C SER A 336 39.83 18.19 5.67
N THR A 337 38.98 19.02 6.29
CA THR A 337 39.13 20.50 6.24
C THR A 337 40.03 21.03 7.37
N GLY A 338 41.33 21.18 7.08
CA GLY A 338 42.36 21.71 7.98
C GLY A 338 42.63 23.23 7.85
N ARG A 339 43.08 23.81 8.97
CA ARG A 339 43.71 25.15 9.21
C ARG A 339 42.82 26.42 9.20
N GLN A 340 42.04 26.65 10.26
CA GLN A 340 41.66 28.01 10.72
C GLN A 340 41.53 28.08 12.27
N ARG A 341 41.43 29.30 12.84
CA ARG A 341 41.55 29.64 14.28
C ARG A 341 40.45 29.01 15.16
N LEU A 342 40.79 28.70 16.42
CA LEU A 342 40.03 27.87 17.38
C LEU A 342 38.61 28.37 17.74
N SER A 343 38.40 29.67 17.88
CA SER A 343 37.09 30.23 18.29
C SER A 343 36.09 30.34 17.13
N GLU A 344 36.56 30.66 15.92
CA GLU A 344 35.76 30.62 14.67
C GLU A 344 35.51 29.18 14.21
N ARG A 345 36.42 28.24 14.55
CA ARG A 345 36.26 26.79 14.36
C ARG A 345 35.02 26.28 15.06
N LEU A 346 34.82 26.53 16.35
CA LEU A 346 33.70 25.89 17.08
C LEU A 346 32.34 26.29 16.48
N GLN A 347 32.07 27.57 16.26
CA GLN A 347 30.77 28.01 15.72
C GLN A 347 30.53 27.67 14.24
N SER A 348 31.57 27.67 13.38
CA SER A 348 31.45 27.25 11.97
C SER A 348 31.43 25.74 11.82
N TRP A 349 32.15 25.01 12.68
CA TRP A 349 32.18 23.54 12.75
C TRP A 349 30.86 22.98 13.27
N PHE A 350 30.25 23.56 14.31
CA PHE A 350 28.91 23.13 14.76
C PHE A 350 27.86 23.41 13.67
N ARG A 351 27.85 24.62 13.06
CA ARG A 351 26.93 24.92 11.96
C ARG A 351 27.15 24.04 10.73
N GLY A 352 28.41 23.76 10.37
CA GLY A 352 28.76 22.88 9.25
C GLY A 352 28.53 21.39 9.54
N ALA A 353 28.72 20.91 10.77
CA ALA A 353 28.46 19.53 11.15
C ALA A 353 26.97 19.23 11.24
N HIS A 354 26.18 20.13 11.83
CA HIS A 354 24.71 20.00 11.83
C HIS A 354 24.12 20.10 10.42
N TYR A 355 24.61 21.04 9.60
CA TYR A 355 24.21 21.16 8.20
C TYR A 355 24.55 19.90 7.40
N ARG A 356 25.78 19.37 7.53
CA ARG A 356 26.18 18.13 6.84
C ARG A 356 25.41 16.91 7.30
N LEU A 357 25.17 16.76 8.60
CA LEU A 357 24.31 15.70 9.13
C LEU A 357 22.89 15.82 8.56
N ALA A 358 22.34 17.04 8.48
CA ALA A 358 21.04 17.27 7.87
C ALA A 358 21.03 16.90 6.38
N MET A 359 22.08 17.27 5.63
CA MET A 359 22.23 16.91 4.21
C MET A 359 22.38 15.40 4.01
N ALA A 360 23.22 14.74 4.82
CA ALA A 360 23.42 13.29 4.77
C ALA A 360 22.12 12.55 5.08
N ARG A 361 21.39 12.97 6.12
CA ARG A 361 20.05 12.44 6.43
C ARG A 361 19.07 12.66 5.30
N GLY A 362 19.05 13.87 4.73
CA GLY A 362 18.20 14.23 3.59
C GLY A 362 18.47 13.34 2.38
N GLY A 363 19.73 13.09 2.06
CA GLY A 363 20.13 12.18 0.98
C GLY A 363 19.70 10.74 1.22
N VAL A 364 19.93 10.23 2.43
CA VAL A 364 19.51 8.86 2.80
C VAL A 364 17.98 8.73 2.77
N ALA A 365 17.25 9.74 3.23
CA ALA A 365 15.79 9.76 3.29
C ALA A 365 15.08 10.16 1.97
N LEU A 366 15.81 10.48 0.90
CA LEU A 366 15.23 11.05 -0.32
C LEU A 366 14.19 10.09 -0.96
N PRO A 367 12.90 10.42 -1.08
CA PRO A 367 11.94 9.48 -1.66
C PRO A 367 12.30 9.19 -3.13
N ILE A 368 12.40 7.91 -3.50
CA ILE A 368 12.60 7.49 -4.89
C ILE A 368 11.24 7.08 -5.45
N PRO A 369 10.73 7.75 -6.50
CA PRO A 369 9.43 7.42 -7.08
C PRO A 369 9.52 6.05 -7.75
N CYS A 370 8.61 5.14 -7.40
CA CYS A 370 8.54 3.84 -8.03
C CYS A 370 8.10 3.94 -9.51
N PRO A 371 8.91 3.43 -10.47
CA PRO A 371 8.56 3.45 -11.89
C PRO A 371 7.21 2.77 -12.18
N VAL A 372 6.94 1.66 -11.48
CA VAL A 372 5.68 0.93 -11.60
C VAL A 372 4.51 1.76 -11.10
N CYS A 373 4.60 2.40 -9.93
CA CYS A 373 3.53 3.27 -9.43
C CYS A 373 3.18 4.33 -10.47
N ARG A 374 4.18 5.05 -10.99
CA ARG A 374 3.98 6.09 -12.01
C ARG A 374 3.31 5.54 -13.27
N ARG A 375 3.70 4.35 -13.72
CA ARG A 375 3.10 3.71 -14.89
C ARG A 375 1.64 3.32 -14.65
N LEU A 376 1.32 2.73 -13.50
CA LEU A 376 -0.04 2.34 -13.17
C LEU A 376 -0.95 3.57 -12.97
N ASP A 377 -0.43 4.65 -12.38
CA ASP A 377 -1.13 5.93 -12.29
C ASP A 377 -1.40 6.51 -13.69
N ALA A 378 -0.41 6.51 -14.58
CA ALA A 378 -0.57 6.96 -15.96
C ALA A 378 -1.58 6.09 -16.73
N ALA A 379 -1.54 4.76 -16.55
CA ALA A 379 -2.49 3.84 -17.17
C ALA A 379 -3.92 4.13 -16.69
N ARG A 380 -4.12 4.30 -15.38
CA ARG A 380 -5.42 4.68 -14.78
C ARG A 380 -5.95 5.97 -15.40
N ASP A 381 -5.13 7.01 -15.47
CA ASP A 381 -5.60 8.32 -15.89
C ASP A 381 -5.92 8.33 -17.40
N ARG A 382 -5.08 7.69 -18.23
CA ARG A 382 -5.34 7.53 -19.67
C ARG A 382 -6.62 6.74 -19.96
N VAL A 383 -6.89 5.67 -19.21
CA VAL A 383 -8.12 4.88 -19.42
C VAL A 383 -9.36 5.63 -18.94
N LEU A 384 -9.24 6.49 -17.92
CA LEU A 384 -10.32 7.40 -17.54
C LEU A 384 -10.63 8.43 -18.63
N GLU A 385 -9.61 9.00 -19.28
CA GLU A 385 -9.80 9.88 -20.44
C GLU A 385 -10.47 9.14 -21.61
N LEU A 386 -10.06 7.91 -21.88
CA LEU A 386 -10.72 7.05 -22.87
C LEU A 386 -12.19 6.79 -22.51
N LEU A 387 -12.49 6.50 -21.24
CA LEU A 387 -13.87 6.35 -20.76
C LEU A 387 -14.68 7.62 -21.07
N PHE A 388 -14.14 8.81 -20.82
CA PHE A 388 -14.84 10.07 -21.10
C PHE A 388 -15.15 10.24 -22.59
N ALA A 389 -14.24 9.82 -23.46
CA ALA A 389 -14.45 9.83 -24.91
C ALA A 389 -15.52 8.81 -25.33
N LEU A 390 -15.44 7.56 -24.85
CA LEU A 390 -16.42 6.51 -25.17
C LEU A 390 -17.82 6.88 -24.69
N LEU A 391 -17.95 7.45 -23.48
CA LEU A 391 -19.22 7.89 -22.94
C LEU A 391 -19.84 9.08 -23.70
N GLN A 392 -19.19 9.66 -24.72
CA GLN A 392 -19.88 10.57 -25.64
C GLN A 392 -20.86 9.82 -26.56
N GLU A 393 -20.62 8.54 -26.84
CA GLU A 393 -21.48 7.72 -27.70
C GLU A 393 -22.54 6.97 -26.88
N HIS A 394 -23.79 6.98 -27.35
CA HIS A 394 -24.92 6.39 -26.63
C HIS A 394 -24.75 4.88 -26.35
N ARG A 395 -24.22 4.11 -27.30
CA ARG A 395 -23.99 2.66 -27.13
C ARG A 395 -23.07 2.33 -25.94
N HIS A 396 -22.05 3.14 -25.70
CA HIS A 396 -21.10 2.92 -24.61
C HIS A 396 -21.65 3.42 -23.26
N ARG A 397 -22.53 4.43 -23.27
CA ARG A 397 -23.30 4.82 -22.08
C ARG A 397 -24.16 3.68 -21.59
N ILE A 398 -24.95 3.06 -22.48
CA ILE A 398 -25.78 1.89 -22.15
C ILE A 398 -24.92 0.75 -21.59
N ALA A 399 -23.79 0.45 -22.24
CA ALA A 399 -22.90 -0.60 -21.77
C ALA A 399 -22.38 -0.31 -20.35
N PHE A 400 -21.93 0.92 -20.08
CA PHE A 400 -21.43 1.34 -18.77
C PHE A 400 -22.52 1.35 -17.68
N GLU A 401 -23.73 1.81 -18.02
CA GLU A 401 -24.90 1.81 -17.13
C GLU A 401 -25.27 0.38 -16.73
N ASN A 402 -25.34 -0.54 -17.70
CA ASN A 402 -25.69 -1.94 -17.48
C ASN A 402 -24.57 -2.78 -16.83
N GLY A 403 -23.31 -2.35 -16.95
CA GLY A 403 -22.18 -3.03 -16.32
C GLY A 403 -21.97 -2.65 -14.86
N TYR A 404 -20.74 -2.82 -14.36
CA TYR A 404 -20.36 -2.57 -12.98
C TYR A 404 -20.39 -1.09 -12.63
N GLY A 405 -20.09 -0.21 -13.59
CA GLY A 405 -19.79 1.21 -13.33
C GLY A 405 -18.35 1.39 -12.80
N LEU A 406 -18.13 2.35 -11.92
CA LEU A 406 -16.86 2.61 -11.26
C LEU A 406 -16.90 2.21 -9.78
N CYS A 407 -15.77 1.75 -9.24
CA CYS A 407 -15.58 1.76 -7.79
C CYS A 407 -15.45 3.21 -7.30
N LEU A 408 -15.72 3.46 -6.03
CA LEU A 408 -15.73 4.81 -5.46
C LEU A 408 -14.38 5.51 -5.55
N LYS A 409 -13.27 4.76 -5.47
CA LYS A 409 -11.92 5.31 -5.69
C LYS A 409 -11.73 5.82 -7.12
N HIS A 410 -12.23 5.09 -8.12
CA HIS A 410 -12.13 5.49 -9.52
C HIS A 410 -13.17 6.53 -9.93
N LEU A 411 -14.36 6.54 -9.33
CA LEU A 411 -15.30 7.66 -9.46
C LEU A 411 -14.67 8.95 -8.92
N SER A 412 -14.09 8.89 -7.73
CA SER A 412 -13.40 10.03 -7.12
C SER A 412 -12.29 10.57 -8.03
N ARG A 413 -11.43 9.68 -8.54
CA ARG A 413 -10.38 10.08 -9.50
C ARG A 413 -10.96 10.65 -10.78
N ALA A 414 -12.01 10.04 -11.33
CA ALA A 414 -12.68 10.53 -12.53
C ALA A 414 -13.19 11.96 -12.33
N LEU A 415 -13.86 12.25 -11.21
CA LEU A 415 -14.33 13.60 -10.88
C LEU A 415 -13.17 14.60 -10.70
N ALA A 416 -12.05 14.16 -10.13
CA ALA A 416 -10.84 14.99 -9.97
C ALA A 416 -10.20 15.39 -11.31
N LEU A 417 -10.35 14.57 -12.38
CA LEU A 417 -9.93 14.90 -13.74
C LEU A 417 -10.86 15.92 -14.44
N GLN A 418 -11.93 16.37 -13.79
CA GLN A 418 -12.85 17.41 -14.28
C GLN A 418 -13.44 17.09 -15.68
N PRO A 419 -14.14 15.96 -15.85
CA PRO A 419 -14.76 15.61 -17.12
C PRO A 419 -15.81 16.65 -17.56
N PRO A 420 -16.20 16.64 -18.85
CA PRO A 420 -17.31 17.46 -19.34
C PRO A 420 -18.56 17.30 -18.46
N GLN A 421 -19.34 18.37 -18.29
CA GLN A 421 -20.52 18.39 -17.42
C GLN A 421 -21.51 17.24 -17.70
N THR A 422 -21.70 16.92 -18.97
CA THR A 422 -22.55 15.81 -19.42
C THR A 422 -22.05 14.46 -18.91
N ILE A 423 -20.76 14.18 -19.05
CA ILE A 423 -20.12 12.95 -18.58
C ILE A 423 -20.09 12.90 -17.06
N GLN A 424 -19.78 14.02 -16.40
CA GLN A 424 -19.83 14.14 -14.95
C GLN A 424 -21.21 13.73 -14.39
N ARG A 425 -22.28 14.22 -15.02
CA ARG A 425 -23.65 13.89 -14.63
C ARG A 425 -23.95 12.40 -14.83
N ILE A 426 -23.60 11.84 -16.00
CA ILE A 426 -23.77 10.40 -16.29
C ILE A 426 -23.07 9.54 -15.23
N LEU A 427 -21.82 9.86 -14.89
CA LEU A 427 -21.08 9.14 -13.86
C LEU A 427 -21.81 9.20 -12.52
N ILE A 428 -22.20 10.40 -12.05
CA ILE A 428 -22.83 10.53 -10.74
C ILE A 428 -24.20 9.84 -10.70
N GLU A 429 -25.02 9.99 -11.73
CA GLU A 429 -26.36 9.37 -11.80
C GLU A 429 -26.25 7.85 -11.81
N CYS A 430 -25.40 7.29 -12.66
CA CYS A 430 -25.14 5.85 -12.73
C CYS A 430 -24.64 5.30 -11.39
N GLU A 431 -23.65 5.97 -10.79
CA GLU A 431 -23.08 5.51 -9.52
C GLU A 431 -24.05 5.66 -8.34
N SER A 432 -24.87 6.72 -8.33
CA SER A 432 -25.90 6.91 -7.30
C SER A 432 -26.99 5.85 -7.38
N ALA A 433 -27.43 5.49 -8.60
CA ALA A 433 -28.42 4.42 -8.79
C ALA A 433 -27.89 3.07 -8.30
N LYS A 434 -26.65 2.74 -8.64
CA LYS A 434 -26.00 1.47 -8.21
C LYS A 434 -25.79 1.41 -6.70
N LEU A 435 -25.38 2.51 -6.09
CA LEU A 435 -25.24 2.57 -4.63
C LEU A 435 -26.60 2.53 -3.93
N SER A 436 -27.66 3.15 -4.48
CA SER A 436 -29.01 3.10 -3.88
C SER A 436 -29.57 1.67 -3.90
N ARG A 437 -29.34 0.93 -4.98
CA ARG A 437 -29.67 -0.50 -5.04
C ARG A 437 -28.88 -1.29 -4.00
N LEU A 438 -27.57 -1.06 -3.93
CA LEU A 438 -26.69 -1.76 -2.98
C LEU A 438 -27.07 -1.45 -1.52
N GLU A 439 -27.44 -0.20 -1.21
CA GLU A 439 -27.96 0.20 0.10
C GLU A 439 -29.18 -0.63 0.47
N TRP A 440 -30.17 -0.71 -0.43
CA TRP A 440 -31.35 -1.54 -0.22
C TRP A 440 -31.00 -3.01 -0.01
N GLU A 441 -30.11 -3.59 -0.82
CA GLU A 441 -29.68 -4.99 -0.65
C GLU A 441 -28.98 -5.21 0.70
N LEU A 442 -28.17 -4.26 1.19
CA LEU A 442 -27.51 -4.34 2.49
C LEU A 442 -28.52 -4.21 3.64
N GLU A 443 -29.49 -3.30 3.53
CA GLU A 443 -30.56 -3.13 4.51
C GLU A 443 -31.46 -4.37 4.59
N GLU A 444 -31.79 -4.96 3.45
CA GLU A 444 -32.56 -6.21 3.36
C GLU A 444 -31.80 -7.37 4.00
N ALA A 445 -30.49 -7.48 3.76
CA ALA A 445 -29.66 -8.48 4.42
C ALA A 445 -29.64 -8.30 5.94
N LEU A 446 -29.55 -7.05 6.43
CA LEU A 446 -29.62 -6.73 7.86
C LEU A 446 -31.00 -7.06 8.46
N HIS A 447 -32.08 -6.76 7.73
CA HIS A 447 -33.44 -7.08 8.12
C HIS A 447 -33.60 -8.58 8.34
N LYS A 448 -33.19 -9.40 7.36
CA LYS A 448 -33.34 -10.86 7.40
C LYS A 448 -32.48 -11.56 8.46
N TRP A 449 -31.46 -10.88 8.98
CA TRP A 449 -30.71 -11.36 10.14
C TRP A 449 -31.35 -11.03 11.49
N THR A 450 -32.41 -10.23 11.51
CA THR A 450 -33.20 -10.03 12.72
C THR A 450 -33.99 -11.29 13.06
N TRP A 451 -34.19 -11.54 14.37
CA TRP A 451 -34.94 -12.70 14.83
C TRP A 451 -36.36 -12.83 14.24
N PRO A 452 -37.14 -11.74 14.06
CA PRO A 452 -38.46 -11.82 13.46
C PRO A 452 -38.45 -12.32 12.00
N ALA A 453 -37.44 -11.93 11.22
CA ALA A 453 -37.36 -12.23 9.78
C ALA A 453 -36.59 -13.52 9.46
N ARG A 454 -36.15 -14.27 10.49
CA ARG A 454 -35.33 -15.50 10.30
C ARG A 454 -36.00 -16.61 9.48
N ALA A 455 -37.33 -16.58 9.36
CA ALA A 455 -38.11 -17.55 8.59
C ALA A 455 -38.23 -17.16 7.11
N GLU A 456 -37.82 -15.94 6.74
CA GLU A 456 -37.85 -15.47 5.36
C GLU A 456 -36.75 -16.13 4.53
N ALA A 457 -37.04 -16.31 3.24
CA ALA A 457 -36.09 -16.88 2.31
C ALA A 457 -34.87 -15.96 2.14
N GLN A 458 -33.70 -16.54 2.32
CA GLN A 458 -32.41 -15.89 2.07
C GLN A 458 -32.16 -15.84 0.56
N GLY A 459 -31.78 -14.67 0.04
CA GLY A 459 -31.51 -14.45 -1.38
C GLY A 459 -30.10 -13.93 -1.64
N THR A 460 -29.92 -13.29 -2.79
CA THR A 460 -28.63 -12.74 -3.24
C THR A 460 -28.11 -11.62 -2.35
N GLU A 461 -29.00 -10.93 -1.62
CA GLU A 461 -28.68 -9.86 -0.68
C GLU A 461 -27.69 -10.29 0.42
N GLN A 462 -27.66 -11.57 0.77
CA GLN A 462 -26.72 -12.13 1.76
C GLN A 462 -25.25 -11.96 1.37
N THR A 463 -24.99 -11.72 0.08
CA THR A 463 -23.66 -11.47 -0.46
C THR A 463 -23.42 -10.00 -0.84
N ALA A 464 -24.38 -9.10 -0.61
CA ALA A 464 -24.27 -7.69 -0.99
C ALA A 464 -23.06 -6.99 -0.34
N TRP A 465 -22.68 -7.38 0.88
CA TRP A 465 -21.49 -6.87 1.56
C TRP A 465 -20.20 -7.09 0.76
N ARG A 466 -20.11 -8.16 -0.03
CA ARG A 466 -18.96 -8.46 -0.90
C ARG A 466 -18.82 -7.41 -2.00
N GLN A 467 -19.94 -7.08 -2.61
CA GLN A 467 -20.02 -6.03 -3.62
C GLN A 467 -19.68 -4.67 -3.00
N ALA A 468 -20.21 -4.38 -1.81
CA ALA A 468 -19.92 -3.15 -1.09
C ALA A 468 -18.44 -2.95 -0.80
N VAL A 469 -17.76 -3.96 -0.26
CA VAL A 469 -16.31 -3.88 0.01
C VAL A 469 -15.52 -3.69 -1.29
N SER A 470 -15.88 -4.40 -2.37
CA SER A 470 -15.25 -4.23 -3.69
C SER A 470 -15.45 -2.80 -4.23
N ARG A 471 -16.65 -2.25 -4.09
CA ARG A 471 -17.03 -0.92 -4.59
C ARG A 471 -16.38 0.21 -3.80
N LEU A 472 -16.27 0.05 -2.47
CA LEU A 472 -15.60 1.00 -1.57
C LEU A 472 -14.07 0.97 -1.73
N SER A 473 -13.47 -0.22 -1.77
CA SER A 473 -12.01 -0.38 -1.70
C SER A 473 -11.32 -0.46 -3.07
N GLY A 474 -12.07 -0.83 -4.11
CA GLY A 474 -11.55 -1.17 -5.41
C GLY A 474 -10.85 -2.53 -5.47
N SER A 475 -10.55 -2.96 -6.70
CA SER A 475 -9.61 -4.04 -7.05
C SER A 475 -9.90 -5.45 -6.48
N PHE A 476 -11.17 -5.85 -6.43
CA PHE A 476 -11.57 -7.26 -6.29
C PHE A 476 -12.72 -7.57 -7.23
N LYS A 477 -12.75 -8.75 -7.87
CA LYS A 477 -14.04 -9.26 -8.34
C LYS A 477 -14.88 -9.58 -7.10
N ALA A 478 -16.19 -9.37 -7.17
CA ALA A 478 -17.08 -9.81 -6.09
C ALA A 478 -16.99 -11.33 -5.82
N THR A 479 -16.56 -12.11 -6.82
CA THR A 479 -16.34 -13.57 -6.76
C THR A 479 -14.98 -13.98 -6.20
N ASP A 480 -13.99 -13.09 -6.13
CA ASP A 480 -12.66 -13.37 -5.55
C ASP A 480 -12.71 -13.40 -3.99
N LEU A 481 -13.92 -13.53 -3.43
CA LEU A 481 -14.23 -13.42 -2.02
C LEU A 481 -14.58 -14.79 -1.45
N PRO A 482 -13.89 -15.27 -0.40
CA PRO A 482 -14.18 -16.57 0.19
C PRO A 482 -15.63 -16.63 0.65
N GLN A 483 -16.23 -17.82 0.50
CA GLN A 483 -17.49 -18.11 1.15
C GLN A 483 -17.22 -18.23 2.65
N LEU A 484 -17.58 -17.19 3.41
CA LEU A 484 -17.67 -17.30 4.86
C LEU A 484 -18.82 -18.28 5.15
N SER A 485 -18.48 -19.40 5.79
CA SER A 485 -19.38 -20.49 6.18
C SER A 485 -20.38 -20.06 7.25
#